data_AF-A0A9N8H6N5-F1
#
_entry.id   AF-A0A9N8H6N5-F1
#
_cell.length_a   1.000
_cell.length_b   1.000
_cell.length_c   1.000
_cell.angle_alpha   90.00
_cell.angle_beta   90.00
_cell.angle_gamma   90.00
#
_symmetry.space_group_name_H-M   'P 1'
#
loop_
_entity.id
_entity.type
_entity.pdbx_description
1 polymer ?
#
loop_
_entity_poly.entity_id
_entity_poly.type
_entity_poly.pdbx_seq_one_letter_code
_entity_poly.pdbx_strand_id
1 'polypeptide(L)'
;MSCSYQVKTLKGQLQVISDIPLDATVRELYQAVAPIESSPIGKWKLMLMLPGKGPKTLKPSTDLDKQMVEFGVQQDGEYRIEVILDMGACHTTCKRF
;
A
#
# COMPACT_ATOMS: atom_id res chain seq x y z
N MET A 1 16.54 10.40 -7.41
CA MET A 1 16.86 9.55 -6.25
C MET A 1 15.58 8.81 -5.92
N SER A 2 15.53 7.50 -6.07
CA SER A 2 14.30 6.70 -5.96
C SER A 2 14.52 5.51 -5.03
N CYS A 3 13.44 5.05 -4.40
CA CYS A 3 13.39 3.77 -3.70
C CYS A 3 12.68 2.74 -4.59
N SER A 4 12.88 1.45 -4.30
CA SER A 4 12.24 0.38 -5.06
C SER A 4 11.04 -0.17 -4.31
N TYR A 5 9.91 -0.31 -5.01
CA TYR A 5 8.70 -0.91 -4.48
C TYR A 5 8.39 -2.21 -5.20
N GLN A 6 8.36 -3.32 -4.47
CA GLN A 6 7.84 -4.59 -4.97
C GLN A 6 6.34 -4.68 -4.63
N VAL A 7 5.49 -4.57 -5.63
CA VAL A 7 4.03 -4.65 -5.49
C VAL A 7 3.57 -6.08 -5.71
N LYS A 8 2.87 -6.64 -4.72
CA LYS A 8 2.17 -7.92 -4.80
C LYS A 8 0.68 -7.66 -4.97
N THR A 9 0.15 -8.00 -6.14
CA THR A 9 -1.30 -7.87 -6.44
C THR A 9 -2.14 -8.88 -5.67
N LEU A 10 -3.47 -8.70 -5.69
CA LEU A 10 -4.42 -9.67 -5.12
C LEU A 10 -4.33 -11.06 -5.77
N LYS A 11 -3.89 -11.12 -7.02
CA LYS A 11 -3.66 -12.36 -7.77
C LYS A 11 -2.32 -13.03 -7.42
N GLY A 12 -1.54 -12.43 -6.51
CA GLY A 12 -0.21 -12.93 -6.12
C GLY A 12 0.91 -12.58 -7.11
N GLN A 13 0.62 -11.83 -8.17
CA GLN A 13 1.64 -11.37 -9.11
C GLN A 13 2.53 -10.31 -8.46
N LEU A 14 3.84 -10.48 -8.56
CA LEU A 14 4.84 -9.52 -8.10
C LEU A 14 5.33 -8.66 -9.27
N GLN A 15 5.30 -7.35 -9.11
CA GLN A 15 5.90 -6.38 -10.04
C GLN A 15 6.76 -5.39 -9.28
N VAL A 16 7.87 -4.96 -9.88
CA VAL A 16 8.75 -3.95 -9.31
C VAL A 16 8.43 -2.61 -9.96
N ILE A 17 8.22 -1.58 -9.14
CA ILE A 17 8.09 -0.19 -9.55
C ILE A 17 9.28 0.57 -8.98
N SER A 18 10.12 1.12 -9.87
CA SER A 18 11.37 1.81 -9.52
C SER A 18 11.26 3.34 -9.56
N ASP A 19 10.15 3.87 -10.06
CA ASP A 19 10.05 5.27 -10.48
C ASP A 19 9.18 6.11 -9.53
N ILE A 20 8.93 5.62 -8.31
CA ILE A 20 8.15 6.34 -7.32
C ILE A 20 9.11 7.20 -6.49
N PRO A 21 8.94 8.53 -6.49
CA PRO A 21 9.82 9.41 -5.75
C PRO A 21 9.56 9.28 -4.24
N LEU A 22 10.56 9.60 -3.42
CA LEU A 22 10.49 9.41 -1.97
C LEU A 22 9.39 10.27 -1.31
N ASP A 23 9.20 11.47 -1.83
CA ASP A 23 8.19 12.45 -1.42
C ASP A 23 6.81 12.17 -2.04
N ALA A 24 6.66 11.05 -2.77
CA ALA A 24 5.38 10.61 -3.27
C ALA A 24 4.37 10.49 -2.13
N THR A 25 3.16 10.91 -2.44
CA THR A 25 1.99 10.74 -1.61
C THR A 25 1.45 9.32 -1.72
N VAL A 26 0.68 8.89 -0.72
CA VAL A 26 -0.07 7.64 -0.80
C VAL A 26 -0.98 7.64 -2.03
N ARG A 27 -1.60 8.78 -2.38
CA ARG A 27 -2.41 8.92 -3.59
C ARG A 27 -1.64 8.56 -4.86
N GLU A 28 -0.44 9.09 -5.04
CA GLU A 28 0.42 8.78 -6.19
C GLU A 28 0.80 7.30 -6.21
N LEU A 29 1.02 6.71 -5.04
CA LEU A 29 1.26 5.26 -4.93
C LEU A 29 0.05 4.43 -5.39
N TYR A 30 -1.18 4.81 -5.00
CA TYR A 30 -2.39 4.15 -5.51
C TYR A 30 -2.53 4.30 -7.03
N GLN A 31 -2.17 5.46 -7.59
CA GLN A 31 -2.19 5.70 -9.04
C GLN A 31 -1.15 4.84 -9.78
N ALA A 32 0.03 4.65 -9.20
CA ALA A 32 1.08 3.78 -9.75
C ALA A 32 0.69 2.29 -9.70
N VAL A 33 -0.05 1.87 -8.67
CA VAL A 33 -0.49 0.47 -8.50
C VAL A 33 -1.76 0.16 -9.32
N ALA A 34 -2.65 1.14 -9.54
CA ALA A 34 -3.90 0.96 -10.28
C ALA A 34 -3.77 0.28 -11.66
N PRO A 35 -2.78 0.58 -12.52
CA PRO A 35 -2.63 -0.12 -13.81
C PRO A 35 -2.13 -1.58 -13.66
N ILE A 36 -1.54 -1.93 -12.51
CA ILE A 36 -1.01 -3.26 -12.21
C ILE A 36 -2.09 -4.14 -11.57
N GLU A 37 -2.89 -3.57 -10.67
CA GLU A 37 -4.00 -4.27 -10.04
C GLU A 37 -5.24 -4.25 -10.93
N SER A 38 -5.63 -5.42 -11.43
CA SER A 38 -6.82 -5.59 -12.27
C SER A 38 -8.16 -5.36 -11.54
N SER A 39 -8.15 -5.29 -10.20
CA SER A 39 -9.34 -5.09 -9.38
C SER A 39 -9.76 -3.61 -9.33
N PRO A 40 -11.07 -3.31 -9.33
CA PRO A 40 -11.56 -1.93 -9.29
C PRO A 40 -11.03 -1.12 -8.10
N ILE A 41 -10.71 0.15 -8.35
CA ILE A 41 -10.30 1.10 -7.30
C ILE A 41 -11.39 1.18 -6.23
N GLY A 42 -10.98 1.20 -4.95
CA GLY A 42 -11.88 1.21 -3.80
C GLY A 42 -12.36 -0.17 -3.34
N LYS A 43 -11.94 -1.26 -4.01
CA LYS A 43 -12.11 -2.64 -3.52
C LYS A 43 -10.88 -3.21 -2.84
N TRP A 44 -9.79 -2.45 -2.85
CA TRP A 44 -8.51 -2.84 -2.30
C TRP A 44 -7.82 -1.67 -1.61
N LYS A 45 -6.89 -2.03 -0.72
CA LYS A 45 -6.01 -1.13 0.02
C LYS A 45 -4.57 -1.57 -0.17
N LEU A 46 -3.65 -0.64 0.08
CA LEU A 46 -2.23 -0.92 0.09
C LEU A 46 -1.76 -1.20 1.52
N MET A 47 -1.00 -2.27 1.69
CA MET A 47 -0.29 -2.60 2.91
C MET A 47 1.21 -2.50 2.65
N LEU A 48 1.86 -1.56 3.32
CA LEU A 48 3.30 -1.37 3.25
C LEU A 48 3.99 -2.31 4.24
N MET A 49 4.92 -3.11 3.73
CA MET A 49 5.81 -3.95 4.52
C MET A 49 7.14 -3.20 4.69
N LEU A 50 7.40 -2.77 5.92
CA LEU A 50 8.62 -2.07 6.26
C LEU A 50 9.67 -3.07 6.79
N PRO A 51 10.95 -2.97 6.42
CA PRO A 51 11.98 -3.81 7.03
C PRO A 51 12.08 -3.56 8.54
N GLY A 52 11.99 -4.62 9.35
CA GLY A 52 12.09 -4.54 10.82
C GLY A 52 10.91 -3.85 11.52
N LYS A 53 9.91 -3.37 10.77
CA LYS A 53 8.66 -2.81 11.30
C LYS A 53 7.50 -3.62 10.72
N GLY A 54 6.50 -3.95 11.53
CA GLY A 54 5.37 -4.76 11.07
C GLY A 54 4.60 -4.14 9.88
N PRO A 55 3.63 -4.89 9.31
CA PRO A 55 2.80 -4.39 8.23
C PRO A 55 2.07 -3.09 8.61
N LYS A 56 2.06 -2.11 7.71
CA LYS A 56 1.34 -0.85 7.88
C LYS A 56 0.35 -0.63 6.74
N THR A 57 -0.94 -0.69 7.05
CA THR A 57 -1.99 -0.42 6.06
C THR A 57 -2.11 1.09 5.78
N LEU A 58 -2.04 1.48 4.51
CA LEU A 58 -2.24 2.84 4.04
C LEU A 58 -3.74 3.08 3.80
N LYS A 59 -4.38 3.86 4.68
CA LYS A 59 -5.84 4.03 4.67
C LYS A 59 -6.25 5.06 3.62
N PRO A 60 -7.03 4.68 2.59
CA PRO A 60 -7.54 5.64 1.58
C PRO A 60 -8.38 6.78 2.17
N SER A 61 -8.96 6.59 3.36
CA SER A 61 -9.82 7.61 3.97
C SER A 61 -9.05 8.73 4.69
N THR A 62 -7.78 8.51 5.07
CA THR A 62 -7.03 9.46 5.93
C THR A 62 -5.59 9.70 5.51
N ASP A 63 -5.03 8.83 4.67
CA ASP A 63 -3.59 8.82 4.40
C ASP A 63 -3.23 9.28 2.98
N LEU A 64 -4.22 9.54 2.11
CA LEU A 64 -3.98 9.82 0.68
C LEU A 64 -2.98 10.96 0.43
N ASP A 65 -3.06 12.03 1.22
CA ASP A 65 -2.24 13.22 1.02
C ASP A 65 -0.96 13.21 1.86
N LYS A 66 -0.71 12.12 2.60
CA LYS A 66 0.52 11.93 3.37
C LYS A 66 1.63 11.37 2.49
N GLN A 67 2.85 11.78 2.77
CA GLN A 67 4.04 11.32 2.05
C GLN A 67 4.52 9.97 2.56
N MET A 68 5.14 9.17 1.69
CA MET A 68 5.67 7.86 2.05
C MET A 68 6.71 7.92 3.17
N VAL A 69 7.47 9.01 3.28
CA VAL A 69 8.42 9.27 4.38
C VAL A 69 7.76 9.27 5.77
N GLU A 70 6.51 9.72 5.87
CA GLU A 70 5.75 9.71 7.13
C GLU A 70 5.41 8.29 7.60
N PHE A 71 5.46 7.33 6.68
CA PHE A 71 5.29 5.91 6.97
C PHE A 71 6.61 5.20 7.27
N GLY A 72 7.74 5.91 7.25
CA GLY A 72 9.06 5.34 7.52
C GLY A 72 9.75 4.77 6.29
N VAL A 73 9.28 5.12 5.08
CA VAL A 73 10.06 4.93 3.85
C VAL A 73 11.26 5.86 3.88
N GLN A 74 12.40 5.33 3.51
CA GLN A 74 13.70 5.99 3.48
C GLN A 74 14.31 5.82 2.09
N GLN A 75 15.33 6.61 1.80
CA GLN A 75 16.10 6.52 0.56
C GLN A 75 16.81 5.16 0.48
N ASP A 76 17.01 4.67 -0.75
CA ASP A 76 17.69 3.40 -1.06
C ASP A 76 17.13 2.17 -0.32
N GLY A 77 15.89 2.26 0.17
CA GLY A 77 15.19 1.15 0.80
C GLY A 77 14.44 0.30 -0.23
N GLU A 78 14.44 -1.01 0.02
CA GLU A 78 13.58 -1.96 -0.69
C GLU A 78 12.31 -2.19 0.13
N TYR A 79 11.17 -1.80 -0.44
CA TYR A 79 9.87 -1.92 0.22
C TYR A 79 8.98 -2.89 -0.53
N ARG A 80 8.16 -3.65 0.20
CA ARG A 80 7.11 -4.45 -0.39
C ARG A 80 5.76 -3.81 -0.11
N ILE A 81 4.93 -3.71 -1.13
CA ILE A 81 3.54 -3.30 -1.01
C ILE A 81 2.68 -4.52 -1.34
N GLU A 82 1.81 -4.89 -0.43
CA GLU A 82 0.79 -5.90 -0.70
C GLU A 82 -0.55 -5.20 -0.95
N VAL A 83 -1.14 -5.50 -2.10
CA VAL A 83 -2.53 -5.17 -2.37
C VAL A 83 -3.38 -6.14 -1.58
N ILE A 84 -4.18 -5.62 -0.67
CA ILE A 84 -5.10 -6.39 0.17
C ILE A 84 -6.53 -5.97 -0.12
N LEU A 85 -7.49 -6.87 0.09
CA LEU A 85 -8.90 -6.51 -0.07
C LEU A 85 -9.26 -5.41 0.93
N ASP A 86 -10.03 -4.44 0.46
CA ASP A 86 -10.73 -3.54 1.37
C ASP A 86 -11.91 -4.29 1.96
N MET A 87 -11.60 -5.20 2.88
CA MET A 87 -12.60 -5.75 3.77
C MET A 87 -12.98 -4.60 4.70
N GLY A 88 -13.94 -3.79 4.23
CA GLY A 88 -14.60 -2.78 5.05
C GLY A 88 -14.87 -3.39 6.41
N ALA A 89 -14.49 -2.64 7.46
CA ALA A 89 -14.50 -3.12 8.84
C ALA A 89 -15.73 -4.01 9.03
N CYS A 90 -15.49 -5.28 9.32
CA CYS A 90 -16.58 -6.19 9.62
C CYS A 90 -17.25 -5.61 10.87
N HIS A 91 -18.33 -4.85 10.68
CA HIS A 91 -19.24 -4.45 11.73
C HIS A 91 -20.06 -5.69 12.13
N THR A 92 -19.39 -6.81 12.39
CA THR A 92 -20.00 -7.85 13.19
C THR A 92 -19.82 -7.43 14.62
N THR A 93 -20.91 -6.93 15.19
CA THR A 93 -21.20 -7.12 16.59
C THR A 93 -20.90 -8.58 16.91
N CYS A 94 -19.72 -8.87 17.47
CA CYS A 94 -19.44 -10.14 18.14
C CYS A 94 -20.32 -10.16 19.39
N LYS A 95 -21.61 -10.45 19.21
CA LYS A 95 -22.44 -10.89 20.33
C LYS A 95 -21.89 -12.25 20.75
N ARG A 96 -21.18 -12.22 21.87
CA ARG A 96 -20.79 -13.39 22.67
C ARG A 96 -22.01 -14.31 22.80
N PHE A 97 -21.86 -15.56 22.35
CA PHE A 97 -22.64 -16.68 22.86
C PHE A 97 -21.78 -17.42 23.87
#